data_AF-A0A7C7K3E3-F1
#
_entry.id   AF-A0A7C7K3E3-F1
#
_cell.length_a   1.000
_cell.length_b   1.000
_cell.length_c   1.000
_cell.angle_alpha   90.00
_cell.angle_beta   90.00
_cell.angle_gamma   90.00
#
_symmetry.space_group_name_H-M   'P 1'
#
loop_
_entity.id
_entity.type
_entity.pdbx_description
1 polymer ?
#
loop_
_entity_poly.entity_id
_entity_poly.type
_entity_poly.pdbx_seq_one_letter_code
_entity_poly.pdbx_strand_id
1 'polypeptide(L)'
;KWVCMDIECDGGCGVVPFKYKDQSFVNALQWMIGLETFLMVDDPWRIFLTTDHPNGAPFTSYPHLIKLLMDKSFRNDMLSTLHPEAQNATHLASLDREYSLYDIAIMTRAGAAKLVGLSDRGHLGVGAAADITVYTDHADREKMFTSPDYVFKDGNIVVKNGELVKVTWGTTHVVKPEYDKGIEKPLKEYFDKYHTMTMGNFKISDDEIVDDGRGSLTVQPLKKGGKL
;
A
#
# COMPACT_ATOMS: atom_id res chain seq x y z
N LYS A 1 -14.55 3.27 -22.49
CA LYS A 1 -13.27 3.44 -23.20
C LYS A 1 -12.26 2.57 -22.47
N TRP A 2 -11.40 1.84 -23.16
CA TRP A 2 -10.35 1.04 -22.55
C TRP A 2 -9.07 1.24 -23.35
N VAL A 3 -7.93 1.02 -22.71
CA VAL A 3 -6.61 0.99 -23.34
C VAL A 3 -5.96 -0.32 -22.92
N CYS A 4 -5.31 -0.99 -23.84
CA CYS A 4 -4.45 -2.13 -23.56
C CYS A 4 -3.15 -1.94 -24.32
N MET A 5 -2.05 -2.36 -23.72
CA MET A 5 -0.73 -2.36 -24.31
C MET A 5 -0.06 -3.70 -23.98
N ASP A 6 0.40 -4.37 -25.02
CA ASP A 6 1.35 -5.47 -24.91
C ASP A 6 2.76 -4.89 -24.97
N ILE A 7 3.66 -5.38 -24.13
CA ILE A 7 5.04 -4.92 -24.02
C ILE A 7 5.94 -6.09 -24.39
N GLU A 8 6.08 -6.34 -25.69
CA GLU A 8 7.07 -7.25 -26.31
C GLU A 8 7.14 -8.64 -25.65
N CYS A 9 6.01 -9.20 -25.20
CA CYS A 9 5.93 -10.45 -24.43
C CYS A 9 6.66 -10.45 -23.06
N ASP A 10 7.25 -9.33 -22.62
CA ASP A 10 7.82 -9.14 -21.28
C ASP A 10 6.75 -8.76 -20.26
N GLY A 11 5.72 -8.05 -20.73
CA GLY A 11 4.62 -7.60 -19.89
C GLY A 11 3.46 -7.07 -20.69
N GLY A 12 2.47 -6.55 -19.97
CA GLY A 12 1.33 -5.89 -20.57
C GLY A 12 0.58 -5.09 -19.52
N CYS A 13 -0.20 -4.11 -19.96
CA CYS A 13 -1.08 -3.35 -19.09
C CYS A 13 -2.44 -3.11 -19.74
N GLY A 14 -3.47 -3.08 -18.92
CA GLY A 14 -4.83 -2.78 -19.33
C GLY A 14 -5.45 -1.77 -18.38
N VAL A 15 -6.07 -0.73 -18.92
CA VAL A 15 -6.77 0.29 -18.14
C VAL A 15 -8.21 0.37 -18.62
N VAL A 16 -9.12 0.06 -17.70
CA VAL A 16 -10.57 0.13 -17.93
C VAL A 16 -11.18 0.93 -16.78
N PRO A 17 -11.85 2.06 -17.05
CA PRO A 17 -12.62 2.76 -16.04
C PRO A 17 -13.73 1.84 -15.52
N PHE A 18 -13.79 1.67 -14.19
CA PHE A 18 -14.79 0.88 -13.52
C PHE A 18 -15.55 1.75 -12.51
N LYS A 19 -16.86 1.54 -12.40
CA LYS A 19 -17.71 2.23 -11.41
C LYS A 19 -18.39 1.20 -10.54
N TYR A 20 -17.94 1.10 -9.28
CA TYR A 20 -18.64 0.34 -8.25
C TYR A 20 -20.01 0.99 -7.96
N LYS A 21 -21.02 0.15 -7.77
CA LYS A 21 -22.41 0.51 -7.50
C LYS A 21 -22.90 -0.31 -6.32
N ASP A 22 -23.34 0.35 -5.27
CA ASP A 22 -23.91 -0.20 -4.03
C ASP A 22 -25.09 -1.18 -4.26
N GLN A 23 -25.98 -0.86 -5.20
CA GLN A 23 -27.12 -1.71 -5.57
C GLN A 23 -26.77 -2.81 -6.59
N SER A 24 -25.50 -2.99 -6.93
CA SER A 24 -25.09 -4.16 -7.71
C SER A 24 -24.76 -5.30 -6.76
N PHE A 25 -25.43 -6.45 -6.93
CA PHE A 25 -25.16 -7.66 -6.15
C PHE A 25 -23.66 -7.98 -6.07
N VAL A 26 -22.97 -7.98 -7.22
CA VAL A 26 -21.54 -8.32 -7.30
C VAL A 26 -20.66 -7.32 -6.57
N ASN A 27 -20.87 -6.02 -6.78
CA ASN A 27 -20.04 -4.98 -6.14
C ASN A 27 -20.26 -4.93 -4.62
N ALA A 28 -21.51 -5.08 -4.19
CA ALA A 28 -21.85 -5.19 -2.77
C ALA A 28 -21.13 -6.39 -2.16
N LEU A 29 -21.18 -7.56 -2.81
CA LEU A 29 -20.52 -8.77 -2.34
C LEU A 29 -19.00 -8.60 -2.25
N GLN A 30 -18.37 -7.96 -3.24
CA GLN A 30 -16.93 -7.64 -3.20
C GLN A 30 -16.55 -6.78 -1.98
N TRP A 31 -17.37 -5.77 -1.65
CA TRP A 31 -17.16 -4.93 -0.47
C TRP A 31 -17.28 -5.75 0.83
N MET A 32 -18.30 -6.61 0.93
CA MET A 32 -18.53 -7.45 2.11
C MET A 32 -17.40 -8.46 2.31
N ILE A 33 -16.98 -9.15 1.24
CA ILE A 33 -15.85 -10.11 1.26
C ILE A 33 -14.58 -9.43 1.78
N GLY A 34 -14.30 -8.20 1.35
CA GLY A 34 -13.15 -7.43 1.83
C GLY A 34 -13.17 -7.26 3.35
N LEU A 35 -14.29 -6.76 3.90
CA LEU A 35 -14.42 -6.55 5.35
C LEU A 35 -14.44 -7.86 6.14
N GLU A 36 -15.12 -8.89 5.66
CA GLU A 36 -15.14 -10.21 6.29
C GLU A 36 -13.73 -10.79 6.37
N THR A 37 -12.94 -10.67 5.30
CA THR A 37 -11.55 -11.16 5.30
C THR A 37 -10.73 -10.50 6.41
N PHE A 38 -10.85 -9.17 6.59
CA PHE A 38 -10.20 -8.49 7.71
C PHE A 38 -10.68 -8.97 9.07
N LEU A 39 -12.00 -9.15 9.25
CA LEU A 39 -12.57 -9.47 10.54
C LEU A 39 -12.36 -10.94 10.94
N MET A 40 -12.26 -11.86 9.98
CA MET A 40 -12.05 -13.29 10.21
C MET A 40 -10.58 -13.71 10.34
N VAL A 41 -9.63 -12.92 9.84
CA VAL A 41 -8.20 -13.23 10.02
C VAL A 41 -7.74 -12.80 11.41
N ASP A 42 -7.52 -13.77 12.30
CA ASP A 42 -7.18 -13.49 13.71
C ASP A 42 -5.86 -12.72 13.86
N ASP A 43 -4.82 -13.09 13.11
CA ASP A 43 -3.48 -12.51 13.22
C ASP A 43 -3.33 -11.23 12.35
N PRO A 44 -3.30 -10.02 12.95
CA PRO A 44 -3.17 -8.78 12.18
C PRO A 44 -1.80 -8.63 11.49
N TRP A 45 -0.80 -9.45 11.82
CA TRP A 45 0.51 -9.42 11.15
C TRP A 45 0.51 -10.07 9.77
N ARG A 46 -0.59 -10.73 9.39
CA ARG A 46 -0.72 -11.49 8.14
C ARG A 46 -1.75 -10.89 7.18
N ILE A 47 -2.31 -9.74 7.52
CA ILE A 47 -3.29 -9.04 6.70
C ILE A 47 -2.97 -7.54 6.70
N PHE A 48 -3.06 -6.91 5.52
CA PHE A 48 -2.60 -5.55 5.30
C PHE A 48 -3.70 -4.72 4.66
N LEU A 49 -3.89 -3.48 5.13
CA LEU A 49 -4.95 -2.63 4.61
C LEU A 49 -4.54 -2.03 3.26
N THR A 50 -5.15 -2.52 2.18
CA THR A 50 -4.92 -2.04 0.82
C THR A 50 -6.23 -1.92 0.06
N THR A 51 -6.33 -0.92 -0.82
CA THR A 51 -7.45 -0.78 -1.77
C THR A 51 -7.09 -1.20 -3.19
N ASP A 52 -5.90 -1.81 -3.37
CA ASP A 52 -5.29 -2.05 -4.68
C ASP A 52 -5.37 -0.80 -5.55
N HIS A 53 -4.88 0.33 -5.02
CA HIS A 53 -5.12 1.64 -5.61
C HIS A 53 -4.65 1.73 -7.07
N PRO A 54 -5.50 2.20 -8.02
CA PRO A 54 -6.88 2.68 -7.86
C PRO A 54 -7.97 1.64 -8.18
N ASN A 55 -7.61 0.38 -8.44
CA ASN A 55 -8.50 -0.69 -8.92
C ASN A 55 -9.71 -0.90 -8.00
N GLY A 56 -9.50 -1.09 -6.70
CA GLY A 56 -10.59 -1.28 -5.73
C GLY A 56 -11.19 0.03 -5.25
N ALA A 57 -10.33 0.96 -4.80
CA ALA A 57 -10.72 2.29 -4.35
C ALA A 57 -9.51 3.26 -4.30
N PRO A 58 -9.73 4.59 -4.28
CA PRO A 58 -8.66 5.54 -4.00
C PRO A 58 -8.05 5.32 -2.61
N PHE A 59 -6.73 5.49 -2.45
CA PHE A 59 -6.07 5.33 -1.14
C PHE A 59 -6.56 6.35 -0.10
N THR A 60 -7.18 7.45 -0.53
CA THR A 60 -7.85 8.42 0.35
C THR A 60 -9.06 7.83 1.09
N SER A 61 -9.53 6.63 0.71
CA SER A 61 -10.58 5.90 1.42
C SER A 61 -10.10 5.13 2.65
N TYR A 62 -8.78 5.08 2.93
CA TYR A 62 -8.27 4.37 4.11
C TYR A 62 -8.91 4.80 5.45
N PRO A 63 -9.12 6.10 5.74
CA PRO A 63 -9.81 6.52 6.97
C PRO A 63 -11.23 5.93 7.10
N HIS A 64 -11.97 5.87 6.00
CA HIS A 64 -13.32 5.27 5.96
C HIS A 64 -13.28 3.76 6.23
N LEU A 65 -12.32 3.05 5.60
CA LEU A 65 -12.13 1.62 5.85
C LEU A 65 -11.72 1.34 7.31
N ILE A 66 -10.87 2.19 7.89
CA ILE A 66 -10.49 2.06 9.30
C ILE A 66 -11.73 2.21 10.19
N LYS A 67 -12.61 3.18 9.92
CA LYS A 67 -13.87 3.32 10.66
C LYS A 67 -14.76 2.08 10.54
N LEU A 68 -14.91 1.51 9.34
CA LEU A 68 -15.66 0.26 9.14
C LEU A 68 -15.09 -0.93 9.95
N LEU A 69 -13.77 -1.00 10.13
CA LEU A 69 -13.14 -2.06 10.92
C LEU A 69 -13.24 -1.82 12.43
N MET A 70 -13.26 -0.56 12.86
CA MET A 70 -13.24 -0.16 14.27
C MET A 70 -14.64 0.10 14.88
N ASP A 71 -15.68 0.27 14.06
CA ASP A 71 -17.03 0.59 14.51
C ASP A 71 -18.06 -0.33 13.83
N LYS A 72 -18.54 -1.31 14.59
CA LYS A 72 -19.52 -2.31 14.16
C LYS A 72 -20.87 -1.67 13.84
N SER A 73 -21.31 -0.70 14.63
CA SER A 73 -22.58 -0.02 14.40
C SER A 73 -22.55 0.70 13.05
N PHE A 74 -21.50 1.46 12.78
CA PHE A 74 -21.29 2.11 11.48
C PHE A 74 -21.19 1.11 10.34
N ARG A 75 -20.45 0.00 10.53
CA ARG A 75 -20.35 -1.09 9.56
C ARG A 75 -21.72 -1.69 9.22
N ASN A 76 -22.56 -1.93 10.22
CA ASN A 76 -23.90 -2.48 10.04
C ASN A 76 -24.85 -1.49 9.36
N ASP A 77 -24.75 -0.20 9.69
CA ASP A 77 -25.50 0.86 9.02
C ASP A 77 -25.14 0.88 7.52
N MET A 78 -23.85 0.83 7.17
CA MET A 78 -23.41 0.78 5.76
C MET A 78 -23.87 -0.49 5.05
N LEU A 79 -23.74 -1.66 5.70
CA LEU A 79 -24.22 -2.94 5.17
C LEU A 79 -25.71 -2.89 4.81
N SER A 80 -26.54 -2.25 5.65
CA SER A 80 -27.99 -2.16 5.44
C SER A 80 -28.38 -1.40 4.16
N THR A 81 -27.49 -0.54 3.65
CA THR A 81 -27.72 0.24 2.42
C THR A 81 -27.43 -0.55 1.15
N LEU A 82 -26.75 -1.70 1.23
CA LEU A 82 -26.30 -2.47 0.07
C LEU A 82 -27.41 -3.35 -0.53
N HIS A 83 -27.14 -3.95 -1.70
CA HIS A 83 -28.08 -4.84 -2.38
C HIS A 83 -28.65 -5.95 -1.44
N PRO A 84 -29.98 -6.05 -1.23
CA PRO A 84 -30.57 -6.94 -0.22
C PRO A 84 -30.20 -8.42 -0.36
N GLU A 85 -30.18 -8.96 -1.58
CA GLU A 85 -29.82 -10.37 -1.78
C GLU A 85 -28.34 -10.63 -1.48
N ALA A 86 -27.47 -9.62 -1.65
CA ALA A 86 -26.05 -9.76 -1.34
C ALA A 86 -25.85 -9.78 0.18
N GLN A 87 -26.64 -9.00 0.93
CA GLN A 87 -26.62 -9.03 2.41
C GLN A 87 -26.94 -10.43 2.95
N ASN A 88 -27.79 -11.20 2.27
CA ASN A 88 -28.11 -12.58 2.63
C ASN A 88 -26.98 -13.59 2.30
N ALA A 89 -25.97 -13.18 1.53
CA ALA A 89 -24.86 -14.02 1.08
C ALA A 89 -23.56 -13.79 1.87
N THR A 90 -23.62 -13.04 2.98
CA THR A 90 -22.47 -12.70 3.84
C THR A 90 -22.76 -13.03 5.30
N HIS A 91 -21.70 -13.25 6.08
CA HIS A 91 -21.73 -13.34 7.54
C HIS A 91 -21.31 -12.03 8.22
N LEU A 92 -21.03 -10.95 7.45
CA LEU A 92 -20.47 -9.70 7.98
C LEU A 92 -21.26 -9.12 9.16
N ALA A 93 -22.59 -9.14 9.11
CA ALA A 93 -23.45 -8.64 10.19
C ALA A 93 -23.29 -9.40 11.51
N SER A 94 -22.89 -10.68 11.44
CA SER A 94 -22.69 -11.55 12.59
C SER A 94 -21.30 -11.42 13.23
N LEU A 95 -20.37 -10.72 12.58
CA LEU A 95 -19.01 -10.55 13.10
C LEU A 95 -18.98 -9.43 14.15
N ASP A 96 -18.76 -9.84 15.41
CA ASP A 96 -18.67 -8.95 16.57
C ASP A 96 -17.33 -8.24 16.72
N ARG A 97 -16.29 -8.69 16.01
CA ARG A 97 -14.94 -8.14 16.14
C ARG A 97 -14.89 -6.67 15.72
N GLU A 98 -14.18 -5.88 16.51
CA GLU A 98 -13.75 -4.52 16.18
C GLU A 98 -12.24 -4.43 16.31
N TYR A 99 -11.60 -3.74 15.37
CA TYR A 99 -10.17 -3.52 15.40
C TYR A 99 -9.80 -2.47 16.45
N SER A 100 -8.73 -2.72 17.19
CA SER A 100 -8.10 -1.73 18.06
C SER A 100 -7.15 -0.81 17.28
N LEU A 101 -6.74 0.30 17.88
CA LEU A 101 -5.67 1.15 17.31
C LEU A 101 -4.36 0.37 17.11
N TYR A 102 -4.09 -0.66 17.92
CA TYR A 102 -2.93 -1.53 17.75
C TYR A 102 -3.05 -2.41 16.52
N ASP A 103 -4.22 -3.01 16.27
CA ASP A 103 -4.46 -3.80 15.06
C ASP A 103 -4.30 -2.95 13.80
N ILE A 104 -4.87 -1.73 13.83
CA ILE A 104 -4.69 -0.76 12.75
C ILE A 104 -3.21 -0.43 12.57
N ALA A 105 -2.46 -0.10 13.63
CA ALA A 105 -1.03 0.19 13.53
C ALA A 105 -0.22 -1.00 12.97
N ILE A 106 -0.56 -2.23 13.33
CA ILE A 106 0.08 -3.44 12.80
C ILE A 106 -0.18 -3.55 11.29
N MET A 107 -1.44 -3.57 10.85
CA MET A 107 -1.79 -3.88 9.47
C MET A 107 -1.42 -2.77 8.47
N THR A 108 -1.22 -1.54 8.95
CA THR A 108 -0.90 -0.37 8.11
C THR A 108 0.58 0.04 8.19
N ARG A 109 1.30 -0.31 9.27
CA ARG A 109 2.69 0.12 9.48
C ARG A 109 3.59 -1.07 9.79
N ALA A 110 3.47 -1.66 10.97
CA ALA A 110 4.46 -2.62 11.48
C ALA A 110 4.54 -3.91 10.65
N GLY A 111 3.39 -4.49 10.34
CA GLY A 111 3.28 -5.69 9.51
C GLY A 111 3.76 -5.44 8.09
N ALA A 112 3.33 -4.33 7.48
CA ALA A 112 3.72 -3.97 6.12
C ALA A 112 5.25 -3.77 6.00
N ALA A 113 5.86 -3.01 6.91
CA ALA A 113 7.31 -2.80 6.92
C ALA A 113 8.09 -4.11 7.11
N LYS A 114 7.60 -4.99 8.00
CA LYS A 114 8.18 -6.31 8.22
C LYS A 114 8.06 -7.21 6.98
N LEU A 115 6.94 -7.16 6.27
CA LEU A 115 6.70 -7.94 5.05
C LEU A 115 7.72 -7.59 3.96
N VAL A 116 7.95 -6.29 3.74
CA VAL A 116 8.90 -5.81 2.71
C VAL A 116 10.35 -5.76 3.18
N GLY A 117 10.63 -6.14 4.43
CA GLY A 117 11.99 -6.23 4.98
C GLY A 117 12.62 -4.90 5.42
N LEU A 118 11.84 -3.84 5.58
CA LEU A 118 12.32 -2.53 6.04
C LEU A 118 12.48 -2.52 7.56
N SER A 119 13.67 -2.89 8.04
CA SER A 119 13.92 -3.09 9.48
C SER A 119 13.95 -1.83 10.33
N ASP A 120 14.10 -0.64 9.73
CA ASP A 120 14.11 0.66 10.40
C ASP A 120 12.79 1.42 10.24
N ARG A 121 11.75 0.79 9.66
CA ARG A 121 10.41 1.35 9.45
C ARG A 121 9.34 0.53 10.16
N GLY A 122 8.17 1.15 10.34
CA GLY A 122 6.99 0.51 10.93
C GLY A 122 7.01 0.40 12.46
N HIS A 123 7.99 1.00 13.13
CA HIS A 123 8.06 1.07 14.60
C HIS A 123 8.67 2.40 15.08
N LEU A 124 8.53 2.70 16.38
CA LEU A 124 9.03 3.93 17.02
C LEU A 124 10.20 3.69 18.00
N GLY A 125 10.76 2.48 18.03
CA GLY A 125 11.93 2.16 18.84
C GLY A 125 13.21 2.88 18.39
N VAL A 126 14.21 2.94 19.28
CA VAL A 126 15.53 3.51 18.99
C VAL A 126 16.15 2.82 17.77
N GLY A 127 16.66 3.62 16.83
CA GLY A 127 17.22 3.15 15.56
C GLY A 127 16.22 3.12 14.40
N ALA A 128 14.92 3.36 14.65
CA ALA A 128 13.96 3.61 13.59
C ALA A 128 14.24 4.95 12.89
N ALA A 129 13.83 5.08 11.63
CA ALA A 129 13.69 6.40 11.05
C ALA A 129 12.59 7.19 11.75
N ALA A 130 12.79 8.51 11.83
CA ALA A 130 11.83 9.44 12.40
C ALA A 130 10.68 9.75 11.43
N ASP A 131 10.02 8.69 10.95
CA ASP A 131 8.80 8.71 10.14
C ASP A 131 7.61 8.52 11.10
N ILE A 132 7.00 9.63 11.51
CA ILE A 132 6.04 9.67 12.63
C ILE A 132 4.77 10.39 12.18
N THR A 133 3.62 9.81 12.49
CA THR A 133 2.32 10.47 12.29
C THR A 133 1.62 10.62 13.63
N VAL A 134 1.16 11.83 13.93
CA VAL A 134 0.48 12.19 15.18
C VAL A 134 -0.97 12.56 14.87
N TYR A 135 -1.88 11.97 15.63
CA TYR A 135 -3.31 12.23 15.56
C TYR A 135 -3.84 12.55 16.97
N THR A 136 -4.68 13.56 17.07
CA THR A 136 -5.50 13.81 18.26
C THR A 136 -6.60 12.76 18.30
N ASP A 137 -6.74 12.09 19.44
CA ASP A 137 -7.76 11.07 19.61
C ASP A 137 -9.16 11.64 19.40
N HIS A 138 -9.97 10.95 18.61
CA HIS A 138 -11.31 11.39 18.23
C HIS A 138 -12.22 10.17 18.03
N ALA A 139 -13.46 10.25 18.55
CA ALA A 139 -14.42 9.14 18.50
C ALA A 139 -14.75 8.73 17.05
N ASP A 140 -14.97 9.71 16.16
CA ASP A 140 -15.05 9.46 14.73
C ASP A 140 -13.67 9.17 14.14
N ARG A 141 -13.38 7.87 13.93
CA ARG A 141 -12.09 7.39 13.41
C ARG A 141 -11.82 7.82 11.97
N GLU A 142 -12.85 7.99 11.16
CA GLU A 142 -12.67 8.49 9.79
C GLU A 142 -12.16 9.93 9.82
N LYS A 143 -12.77 10.79 10.65
CA LYS A 143 -12.30 12.16 10.84
C LYS A 143 -10.88 12.21 11.42
N MET A 144 -10.60 11.36 12.41
CA MET A 144 -9.26 11.25 13.02
C MET A 144 -8.18 10.95 11.97
N PHE A 145 -8.36 9.89 11.18
CA PHE A 145 -7.32 9.42 10.27
C PHE A 145 -7.23 10.21 8.95
N THR A 146 -8.26 11.00 8.63
CA THR A 146 -8.26 11.85 7.42
C THR A 146 -7.22 12.97 7.48
N SER A 147 -7.03 13.58 8.65
CA SER A 147 -6.18 14.76 8.81
C SER A 147 -5.28 14.64 10.04
N PRO A 148 -3.99 14.28 9.88
CA PRO A 148 -3.05 14.22 10.99
C PRO A 148 -2.67 15.63 11.50
N ASP A 149 -2.43 15.74 12.80
CA ASP A 149 -1.91 16.97 13.41
C ASP A 149 -0.48 17.24 12.95
N TYR A 150 0.34 16.17 12.90
CA TYR A 150 1.72 16.25 12.48
C TYR A 150 2.12 15.02 11.68
N VAL A 151 2.89 15.23 10.62
CA VAL A 151 3.64 14.16 9.94
C VAL A 151 5.11 14.57 9.90
N PHE A 152 5.96 13.69 10.38
CA PHE A 152 7.40 13.79 10.29
C PHE A 152 7.89 12.80 9.22
N LYS A 153 8.76 13.27 8.33
CA LYS A 153 9.53 12.46 7.40
C LYS A 153 11.00 12.65 7.70
N ASP A 154 11.69 11.58 8.09
CA ASP A 154 13.10 11.59 8.48
C ASP A 154 13.42 12.74 9.46
N GLY A 155 12.54 12.93 10.46
CA GLY A 155 12.67 13.95 11.51
C GLY A 155 12.26 15.36 11.11
N ASN A 156 11.90 15.60 9.84
CA ASN A 156 11.42 16.88 9.36
C ASN A 156 9.88 16.92 9.41
N ILE A 157 9.31 17.97 9.99
CA ILE A 157 7.87 18.21 9.89
C ILE A 157 7.49 18.52 8.44
N VAL A 158 6.61 17.70 7.86
CA VAL A 158 6.11 17.84 6.49
C VAL A 158 4.62 18.20 6.45
N VAL A 159 3.86 17.78 7.45
CA VAL A 159 2.45 18.18 7.65
C VAL A 159 2.28 18.78 9.03
N LYS A 160 1.49 19.86 9.12
CA LYS A 160 1.05 20.48 10.36
C LYS A 160 -0.42 20.87 10.26
N ASN A 161 -1.24 20.42 11.21
CA ASN A 161 -2.69 20.66 11.26
C ASN A 161 -3.40 20.27 9.95
N GLY A 162 -3.06 19.11 9.38
CA GLY A 162 -3.62 18.65 8.09
C GLY A 162 -3.02 19.27 6.84
N GLU A 163 -2.20 20.33 6.96
CA GLU A 163 -1.66 21.07 5.82
C GLU A 163 -0.20 20.68 5.54
N LEU A 164 0.13 20.53 4.26
CA LEU A 164 1.51 20.29 3.83
C LEU A 164 2.35 21.56 4.01
N VAL A 165 3.33 21.52 4.92
CA VAL A 165 4.20 22.67 5.26
C VAL A 165 5.60 22.57 4.68
N LYS A 166 6.04 21.37 4.27
CA LYS A 166 7.35 21.15 3.67
C LYS A 166 7.31 19.99 2.69
N VAL A 167 7.94 20.19 1.53
CA VAL A 167 8.22 19.11 0.56
C VAL A 167 9.64 18.61 0.80
N THR A 168 9.78 17.29 0.89
CA THR A 168 11.07 16.60 1.00
C THR A 168 11.15 15.53 -0.07
N TRP A 169 12.33 15.31 -0.62
CA TRP A 169 12.58 14.20 -1.54
C TRP A 169 12.86 12.92 -0.75
N GLY A 170 12.16 11.85 -1.12
CA GLY A 170 12.32 10.55 -0.47
C GLY A 170 13.53 9.78 -0.97
N THR A 171 13.52 8.48 -0.70
CA THR A 171 14.52 7.53 -1.18
C THR A 171 13.84 6.37 -1.90
N THR A 172 14.44 5.92 -2.99
CA THR A 172 14.06 4.68 -3.66
C THR A 172 14.83 3.54 -3.01
N HIS A 173 14.10 2.62 -2.38
CA HIS A 173 14.69 1.43 -1.77
C HIS A 173 14.96 0.37 -2.85
N VAL A 174 16.21 -0.10 -2.91
CA VAL A 174 16.65 -1.11 -3.90
C VAL A 174 17.36 -2.26 -3.21
N VAL A 175 17.33 -3.44 -3.82
CA VAL A 175 18.21 -4.56 -3.47
C VAL A 175 19.22 -4.77 -4.59
N LYS A 176 20.48 -5.08 -4.25
CA LYS A 176 21.56 -5.33 -5.22
C LYS A 176 22.17 -6.72 -4.99
N PRO A 177 21.45 -7.82 -5.30
CA PRO A 177 22.01 -9.16 -5.21
C PRO A 177 23.16 -9.36 -6.19
N GLU A 178 24.18 -10.10 -5.78
CA GLU A 178 25.20 -10.59 -6.69
C GLU A 178 24.59 -11.63 -7.64
N TYR A 179 25.04 -11.63 -8.90
CA TYR A 179 24.65 -12.59 -9.92
C TYR A 179 25.85 -12.96 -10.79
N ASP A 180 25.77 -14.09 -11.49
CA ASP A 180 26.78 -14.51 -12.45
C ASP A 180 26.73 -13.63 -13.71
N LYS A 181 27.75 -12.80 -13.92
CA LYS A 181 27.88 -11.92 -15.10
C LYS A 181 27.90 -12.69 -16.42
N GLY A 182 28.20 -13.98 -16.41
CA GLY A 182 28.10 -14.85 -17.59
C GLY A 182 26.71 -14.84 -18.24
N ILE A 183 25.64 -14.54 -17.49
CA ILE A 183 24.27 -14.44 -18.01
C ILE A 183 24.08 -13.27 -18.99
N GLU A 184 24.89 -12.22 -18.90
CA GLU A 184 24.74 -11.03 -19.75
C GLU A 184 25.00 -11.33 -21.22
N LYS A 185 25.85 -12.31 -21.53
CA LYS A 185 26.15 -12.69 -22.90
C LYS A 185 24.93 -13.28 -23.63
N PRO A 186 24.29 -14.36 -23.15
CA PRO A 186 23.09 -14.89 -23.79
C PRO A 186 21.91 -13.92 -23.73
N LEU A 187 21.80 -13.09 -22.69
CA LEU A 187 20.78 -12.02 -22.66
C LEU A 187 21.01 -11.00 -23.76
N LYS A 188 22.25 -10.55 -23.99
CA LYS A 188 22.55 -9.63 -25.09
C LYS A 188 22.15 -10.23 -26.44
N GLU A 189 22.50 -11.49 -26.69
CA GLU A 189 22.12 -12.19 -27.94
C GLU A 189 20.60 -12.28 -28.10
N TYR A 190 19.87 -12.48 -27.00
CA TYR A 190 18.41 -12.46 -26.99
C TYR A 190 17.85 -11.08 -27.32
N PHE A 191 18.33 -10.02 -26.65
CA PHE A 191 17.92 -8.64 -26.90
C PHE A 191 18.16 -8.23 -28.35
N ASP A 192 19.34 -8.52 -28.90
CA ASP A 192 19.69 -8.18 -30.28
C ASP A 192 18.77 -8.86 -31.31
N LYS A 193 18.16 -10.00 -30.97
CA LYS A 193 17.30 -10.79 -31.87
C LYS A 193 15.81 -10.53 -31.69
N TYR A 194 15.36 -10.28 -30.47
CA TYR A 194 13.94 -10.31 -30.11
C TYR A 194 13.39 -8.99 -29.55
N HIS A 195 14.25 -8.07 -29.10
CA HIS A 195 13.82 -6.78 -28.55
C HIS A 195 14.01 -5.61 -29.50
N THR A 196 13.24 -4.55 -29.27
CA THR A 196 13.41 -3.28 -30.00
C THR A 196 14.45 -2.35 -29.37
N MET A 197 14.89 -2.64 -28.14
CA MET A 197 15.93 -1.91 -27.40
C MET A 197 17.20 -2.74 -27.23
N THR A 198 18.34 -2.07 -27.09
CA THR A 198 19.58 -2.75 -26.69
C THR A 198 19.57 -3.02 -25.18
N MET A 199 20.22 -4.11 -24.76
CA MET A 199 20.33 -4.47 -23.34
C MET A 199 20.91 -3.34 -22.47
N GLY A 200 21.82 -2.53 -23.02
CA GLY A 200 22.40 -1.39 -22.30
C GLY A 200 21.38 -0.30 -21.95
N ASN A 201 20.45 -0.02 -22.87
CA ASN A 201 19.39 0.98 -22.67
C ASN A 201 18.23 0.45 -21.82
N PHE A 202 18.16 -0.86 -21.59
CA PHE A 202 17.18 -1.47 -20.69
C PHE A 202 17.58 -1.35 -19.22
N LYS A 203 18.88 -1.21 -18.93
CA LYS A 203 19.41 -1.09 -17.58
C LYS A 203 19.18 0.32 -17.05
N ILE A 204 18.46 0.41 -15.92
CA ILE A 204 18.29 1.65 -15.17
C ILE A 204 19.55 1.92 -14.35
N SER A 205 20.14 3.10 -14.54
CA SER A 205 21.30 3.58 -13.79
C SER A 205 20.90 4.22 -12.45
N ASP A 206 21.85 4.31 -11.51
CA ASP A 206 21.61 4.99 -10.24
C ASP A 206 21.29 6.49 -10.46
N ASP A 207 21.91 7.13 -11.47
CA ASP A 207 21.71 8.54 -11.83
C ASP A 207 20.27 8.83 -12.30
N GLU A 208 19.67 7.92 -13.08
CA GLU A 208 18.27 8.01 -13.49
C GLU A 208 17.29 7.90 -12.32
N ILE A 209 17.69 7.24 -11.22
CA ILE A 209 16.82 7.09 -10.04
C ILE A 209 16.96 8.29 -9.09
N VAL A 210 18.14 8.89 -8.98
CA VAL A 210 18.36 10.06 -8.10
C VAL A 210 17.85 11.38 -8.69
N ASP A 211 17.46 11.38 -9.98
CA ASP A 211 16.73 12.46 -10.67
C ASP A 211 17.34 13.86 -10.38
N ASP A 212 18.63 14.02 -10.66
CA ASP A 212 19.39 15.27 -10.44
C ASP A 212 19.25 15.86 -9.02
N GLY A 213 19.21 14.99 -8.01
CA GLY A 213 19.11 15.37 -6.59
C GLY A 213 17.69 15.52 -6.07
N ARG A 214 16.67 15.12 -6.85
CA ARG A 214 15.27 15.00 -6.42
C ARG A 214 14.92 13.60 -5.88
N GLY A 215 15.94 12.82 -5.57
CA GLY A 215 15.81 11.53 -4.94
C GLY A 215 17.13 11.07 -4.34
N SER A 216 17.09 9.92 -3.70
CA SER A 216 18.26 9.22 -3.20
C SER A 216 18.03 7.72 -3.30
N LEU A 217 19.09 6.93 -3.22
CA LEU A 217 19.01 5.47 -3.19
C LEU A 217 19.34 4.95 -1.80
N THR A 218 18.48 4.07 -1.29
CA THR A 218 18.77 3.29 -0.07
C THR A 218 18.90 1.84 -0.47
N VAL A 219 20.13 1.33 -0.43
CA VAL A 219 20.40 -0.08 -0.72
C VAL A 219 20.06 -0.92 0.52
N GLN A 220 19.04 -1.74 0.40
CA GLN A 220 18.57 -2.62 1.47
C GLN A 220 19.47 -3.86 1.58
N PRO A 221 19.79 -4.32 2.81
CA PRO A 221 20.59 -5.52 3.00
C PRO A 221 19.83 -6.76 2.52
N LEU A 222 20.56 -7.68 1.88
CA LEU A 222 20.00 -8.93 1.33
C LEU A 222 19.68 -9.97 2.41
N LYS A 223 20.15 -9.76 3.65
CA LYS A 223 19.95 -10.66 4.79
C LYS A 223 19.45 -9.85 5.98
N LYS A 224 18.55 -10.46 6.76
CA LYS A 224 17.98 -9.86 7.97
C LYS A 224 19.10 -9.40 8.93
N GLY A 225 19.05 -8.14 9.36
CA GLY A 225 20.03 -7.55 10.29
C GLY A 225 21.35 -7.14 9.65
N GLY A 226 21.47 -7.15 8.32
CA GLY A 226 22.56 -6.47 7.64
C GLY A 226 22.54 -4.97 7.92
N LYS A 227 23.70 -4.32 7.86
CA LYS A 227 23.76 -2.86 7.99
C LYS A 227 23.08 -2.22 6.77
N LEU A 228 22.28 -1.20 7.03
CA LEU A 228 21.88 -0.19 6.05
C LEU A 228 23.09 0.73 5.76
#